data_AF-A0A523UGF0-F1
#
_entry.id   AF-A0A523UGF0-F1
#
_cell.length_a   1.000
_cell.length_b   1.000
_cell.length_c   1.000
_cell.angle_alpha   90.00
_cell.angle_beta   90.00
_cell.angle_gamma   90.00
#
_symmetry.space_group_name_H-M   'P 1'
#
loop_
_entity.id
_entity.type
_entity.pdbx_description
1 polymer ?
#
loop_
_entity_poly.entity_id
_entity_poly.type
_entity_poly.pdbx_seq_one_letter_code
_entity_poly.pdbx_strand_id
1 'polypeptide(L)'
;MKVWQIATGEPGRDYRGLFSDHDMMIMGPSHLGDALSNRYARGSANSPNRQVHSFAHSPKQGDRILMRFAHDVIGIGQVPPGDEYQYSFNEAFKCIYGWDLCHCRRVIWAENYELGGLASVYQNAKQKPTFTQVHEQNIVKIVQDIDNAYFERSPKEMPEIDASIYSDEKLGVELFRAGISNKNINDILVALQQAERLCAWYPGCGRSPSENEIVSHIILPLFLGLGWSHQQIAVEWNKVDVAFFKKTPTNAENCVMVLEAKGLGKPLSDVLDQPKSYVQSLKLANVKHILTTDGENLFVYEKSGNEWISNPTGYLNVRTLQKQYVVPKNTSLVDTVVNLQPSAV
;
A
#
# COMPACT_ATOMS: atom_id res chain seq x y z
N MET A 1 -19.24 25.01 11.51
CA MET A 1 -18.52 23.73 11.55
C MET A 1 -19.28 22.71 10.73
N LYS A 2 -18.67 22.13 9.70
CA LYS A 2 -19.21 21.01 8.92
C LYS A 2 -18.65 19.68 9.43
N VAL A 3 -19.33 18.60 9.09
CA VAL A 3 -18.88 17.23 9.33
C VAL A 3 -18.59 16.57 7.99
N TRP A 4 -17.43 15.95 7.88
CA TRP A 4 -16.95 15.22 6.72
C TRP A 4 -16.67 13.78 7.12
N GLN A 5 -16.48 12.91 6.14
CA GLN A 5 -16.03 11.53 6.36
C GLN A 5 -14.98 11.14 5.34
N ILE A 6 -13.97 10.39 5.78
CA ILE A 6 -12.92 9.83 4.93
C ILE A 6 -12.75 8.33 5.17
N ALA A 7 -12.59 7.55 4.09
CA ALA A 7 -12.23 6.14 4.17
C ALA A 7 -10.71 5.94 4.22
N THR A 8 -10.25 4.97 5.01
CA THR A 8 -8.82 4.66 5.25
C THR A 8 -8.40 3.32 4.65
N GLY A 9 -8.84 3.07 3.42
CA GLY A 9 -8.54 1.85 2.70
C GLY A 9 -9.56 0.73 2.85
N GLU A 10 -9.10 -0.48 2.59
CA GLU A 10 -9.89 -1.70 2.54
C GLU A 10 -9.10 -2.86 3.16
N PRO A 11 -9.75 -4.00 3.50
CA PRO A 11 -9.01 -5.19 3.89
C PRO A 11 -7.88 -5.46 2.90
N GLY A 12 -6.66 -5.66 3.41
CA GLY A 12 -5.47 -5.94 2.59
C GLY A 12 -4.71 -4.71 2.09
N ARG A 13 -5.30 -3.52 2.23
CA ARG A 13 -4.65 -2.22 2.00
C ARG A 13 -5.11 -1.25 3.10
N ASP A 14 -4.78 -1.61 4.32
CA ASP A 14 -5.15 -0.86 5.52
C ASP A 14 -4.06 0.15 5.90
N TYR A 15 -4.38 1.43 5.76
CA TYR A 15 -3.49 2.54 6.15
C TYR A 15 -4.13 3.42 7.24
N ARG A 16 -5.03 2.85 8.06
CA ARG A 16 -5.57 3.54 9.25
C ARG A 16 -4.50 4.08 10.17
N GLY A 17 -3.49 3.24 10.44
CA GLY A 17 -2.36 3.60 11.31
C GLY A 17 -1.65 4.87 10.82
N LEU A 18 -1.49 5.05 9.50
CA LEU A 18 -0.89 6.25 8.93
C LEU A 18 -1.66 7.52 9.32
N PHE A 19 -2.98 7.47 9.38
CA PHE A 19 -3.79 8.64 9.75
C PHE A 19 -3.61 8.97 11.23
N SER A 20 -3.71 7.98 12.12
CA SER A 20 -3.61 8.16 13.57
C SER A 20 -2.21 8.52 14.05
N ASP A 21 -1.18 7.97 13.40
CA ASP A 21 0.21 8.12 13.80
C ASP A 21 0.76 9.51 13.43
N HIS A 22 0.20 10.13 12.39
CA HIS A 22 0.72 11.38 11.82
C HIS A 22 -0.32 12.51 11.79
N ASP A 23 -1.48 12.35 12.44
CA ASP A 23 -2.57 13.34 12.47
C ASP A 23 -2.87 13.92 11.10
N MET A 24 -3.22 13.02 10.19
CA MET A 24 -3.46 13.37 8.81
C MET A 24 -4.55 12.51 8.18
N MET A 25 -4.98 12.96 7.01
CA MET A 25 -5.74 12.16 6.08
C MET A 25 -5.19 12.36 4.67
N ILE A 26 -5.16 11.28 3.88
CA ILE A 26 -4.67 11.29 2.50
C ILE A 26 -5.73 10.77 1.53
N MET A 27 -5.63 11.18 0.27
CA MET A 27 -6.59 10.85 -0.77
C MET A 27 -5.96 10.86 -2.16
N GLY A 28 -6.48 10.01 -3.04
CA GLY A 28 -6.23 10.00 -4.47
C GLY A 28 -7.51 10.11 -5.30
N PRO A 29 -7.41 10.02 -6.63
CA PRO A 29 -6.16 9.83 -7.39
C PRO A 29 -5.36 11.13 -7.51
N SER A 30 -4.06 11.04 -7.78
CA SER A 30 -3.18 12.21 -7.94
C SER A 30 -2.53 12.36 -9.32
N HIS A 31 -3.03 11.61 -10.31
CA HIS A 31 -2.58 11.65 -11.71
C HIS A 31 -2.54 13.03 -12.39
N LEU A 32 -3.30 14.03 -11.92
CA LEU A 32 -3.23 15.40 -12.46
C LEU A 32 -2.31 16.31 -11.63
N GLY A 33 -1.55 15.77 -10.67
CA GLY A 33 -0.72 16.55 -9.74
C GLY A 33 -1.55 17.29 -8.70
N ASP A 34 -0.99 18.38 -8.17
CA ASP A 34 -1.61 19.22 -7.13
C ASP A 34 -2.98 19.77 -7.56
N ALA A 35 -3.99 19.58 -6.70
CA ALA A 35 -5.37 19.96 -6.95
C ALA A 35 -5.64 21.47 -6.78
N LEU A 36 -4.75 22.23 -6.12
CA LEU A 36 -4.79 23.69 -6.14
C LEU A 36 -4.27 24.25 -7.47
N SER A 37 -3.39 23.51 -8.14
CA SER A 37 -2.80 23.91 -9.43
C SER A 37 -3.54 23.32 -10.64
N ASN A 38 -4.24 22.19 -10.47
CA ASN A 38 -4.84 21.43 -11.56
C ASN A 38 -6.34 21.19 -11.38
N ARG A 39 -7.05 21.03 -12.50
CA ARG A 39 -8.51 21.03 -12.50
C ARG A 39 -9.11 19.65 -12.27
N TYR A 40 -9.34 19.31 -11.01
CA TYR A 40 -10.09 18.12 -10.59
C TYR A 40 -11.62 18.27 -10.59
N ALA A 41 -12.16 19.47 -10.87
CA ALA A 41 -13.60 19.78 -10.75
C ALA A 41 -14.54 19.10 -11.78
N ARG A 42 -14.04 18.19 -12.64
CA ARG A 42 -14.83 17.56 -13.72
C ARG A 42 -15.51 16.25 -13.25
N GLY A 43 -16.68 15.97 -13.82
CA GLY A 43 -17.43 14.73 -13.58
C GLY A 43 -18.61 14.86 -12.61
N SER A 44 -19.25 13.73 -12.33
CA SER A 44 -20.38 13.64 -11.39
C SER A 44 -19.95 13.95 -9.96
N ALA A 45 -20.90 14.27 -9.08
CA ALA A 45 -20.63 14.66 -7.69
C ALA A 45 -19.78 13.64 -6.92
N ASN A 46 -19.93 12.34 -7.23
CA ASN A 46 -19.21 11.25 -6.58
C ASN A 46 -18.00 10.76 -7.38
N SER A 47 -17.63 11.43 -8.49
CA SER A 47 -16.44 11.04 -9.25
C SER A 47 -15.18 11.18 -8.39
N PRO A 48 -14.16 10.33 -8.56
CA PRO A 48 -12.91 10.44 -7.79
C PRO A 48 -12.29 11.84 -7.89
N ASN A 49 -12.27 12.44 -9.09
CA ASN A 49 -11.74 13.78 -9.28
C ASN A 49 -12.54 14.84 -8.50
N ARG A 50 -13.87 14.76 -8.50
CA ARG A 50 -14.69 15.72 -7.76
C ARG A 50 -14.53 15.59 -6.25
N GLN A 51 -14.30 14.37 -5.75
CA GLN A 51 -13.96 14.16 -4.36
C GLN A 51 -12.60 14.77 -4.00
N VAL A 52 -11.56 14.61 -4.85
CA VAL A 52 -10.25 15.28 -4.67
C VAL A 52 -10.40 16.80 -4.65
N HIS A 53 -11.17 17.36 -5.59
CA HIS A 53 -11.45 18.80 -5.60
C HIS A 53 -12.12 19.24 -4.30
N SER A 54 -13.12 18.49 -3.83
CA SER A 54 -13.81 18.77 -2.57
C SER A 54 -12.85 18.72 -1.38
N PHE A 55 -12.02 17.69 -1.30
CA PHE A 55 -11.00 17.48 -0.27
C PHE A 55 -10.01 18.64 -0.17
N ALA A 56 -9.55 19.14 -1.32
CA ALA A 56 -8.60 20.24 -1.38
C ALA A 56 -9.21 21.59 -0.96
N HIS A 57 -10.45 21.88 -1.37
CA HIS A 57 -11.01 23.23 -1.27
C HIS A 57 -12.06 23.44 -0.16
N SER A 58 -12.70 22.38 0.33
CA SER A 58 -13.94 22.52 1.10
C SER A 58 -13.80 22.45 2.61
N PRO A 59 -13.01 21.52 3.19
CA PRO A 59 -12.79 21.47 4.64
C PRO A 59 -12.08 22.73 5.13
N LYS A 60 -12.54 23.25 6.26
CA LYS A 60 -11.96 24.41 6.93
C LYS A 60 -11.53 24.06 8.35
N GLN A 61 -10.68 24.90 8.94
CA GLN A 61 -10.38 24.86 10.37
C GLN A 61 -11.65 24.64 11.21
N GLY A 62 -11.55 23.76 12.20
CA GLY A 62 -12.63 23.40 13.11
C GLY A 62 -13.61 22.36 12.56
N ASP A 63 -13.66 22.12 11.24
CA ASP A 63 -14.51 21.06 10.70
C ASP A 63 -14.13 19.69 11.28
N ARG A 64 -15.14 18.84 11.48
CA ARG A 64 -14.99 17.49 12.03
C ARG A 64 -14.89 16.46 10.92
N ILE A 65 -14.06 15.44 11.12
CA ILE A 65 -13.83 14.36 10.16
C ILE A 65 -14.14 13.02 10.84
N LEU A 66 -15.03 12.22 10.25
CA LEU A 66 -15.22 10.82 10.60
C LEU A 66 -14.22 9.96 9.84
N MET A 67 -13.35 9.24 10.55
CA MET A 67 -12.50 8.22 9.96
C MET A 67 -13.30 6.94 9.81
N ARG A 68 -13.27 6.32 8.62
CA ARG A 68 -13.98 5.07 8.35
C ARG A 68 -13.08 4.00 7.78
N PHE A 69 -13.39 2.76 8.15
CA PHE A 69 -12.87 1.57 7.49
C PHE A 69 -14.03 0.65 7.13
N ALA A 70 -14.15 0.31 5.85
CA ALA A 70 -15.34 -0.31 5.30
C ALA A 70 -16.63 0.47 5.69
N HIS A 71 -17.50 -0.10 6.54
CA HIS A 71 -18.72 0.55 7.02
C HIS A 71 -18.61 1.13 8.43
N ASP A 72 -17.51 0.85 9.15
CA ASP A 72 -17.38 1.25 10.54
C ASP A 72 -16.73 2.63 10.62
N VAL A 73 -17.28 3.48 11.51
CA VAL A 73 -16.57 4.66 11.99
C VAL A 73 -15.61 4.20 13.06
N ILE A 74 -14.35 4.58 12.91
CA ILE A 74 -13.24 4.10 13.75
C ILE A 74 -12.47 5.24 14.43
N GLY A 75 -12.82 6.49 14.11
CA GLY A 75 -12.19 7.66 14.70
C GLY A 75 -12.91 8.93 14.32
N ILE A 76 -12.65 9.98 15.11
CA ILE A 76 -13.17 11.33 14.86
C ILE A 76 -12.00 12.29 15.00
N GLY A 77 -11.91 13.23 14.08
CA GLY A 77 -10.86 14.23 14.09
C GLY A 77 -11.39 15.62 13.85
N GLN A 78 -10.53 16.61 14.06
CA GLN A 78 -10.78 18.01 13.76
C GLN A 78 -9.68 18.54 12.84
N VAL A 79 -10.05 19.33 11.83
CA VAL A 79 -9.08 20.11 11.06
C VAL A 79 -8.48 21.19 11.96
N PRO A 80 -7.18 21.16 12.25
CA PRO A 80 -6.55 22.10 13.17
C PRO A 80 -6.55 23.55 12.65
N PRO A 81 -6.38 24.54 13.55
CA PRO A 81 -6.14 25.92 13.17
C PRO A 81 -4.76 26.14 12.55
N GLY A 82 -4.64 27.05 11.58
CA GLY A 82 -3.37 27.38 10.90
C GLY A 82 -3.41 27.01 9.41
N ASP A 83 -2.86 27.87 8.56
CA ASP A 83 -2.84 27.70 7.10
C ASP A 83 -1.88 26.56 6.69
N GLU A 84 -0.80 26.37 7.45
CA GLU A 84 0.20 25.32 7.28
C GLU A 84 -0.37 23.90 7.49
N TYR A 85 -1.50 23.78 8.18
CA TYR A 85 -2.15 22.51 8.46
C TYR A 85 -3.37 22.23 7.56
N GLN A 86 -3.58 23.05 6.54
CA GLN A 86 -4.63 22.85 5.55
C GLN A 86 -4.22 21.77 4.53
N TYR A 87 -4.69 21.92 3.30
CA TYR A 87 -4.38 21.02 2.21
C TYR A 87 -2.90 21.13 1.80
N SER A 88 -2.28 20.00 1.49
CA SER A 88 -0.97 19.94 0.84
C SER A 88 -0.92 18.81 -0.19
N PHE A 89 0.02 18.91 -1.13
CA PHE A 89 0.35 17.86 -2.08
C PHE A 89 1.71 17.28 -1.71
N ASN A 90 1.76 15.98 -1.38
CA ASN A 90 2.98 15.32 -0.93
C ASN A 90 3.20 14.01 -1.69
N GLU A 91 4.23 13.99 -2.54
CA GLU A 91 4.59 12.83 -3.36
C GLU A 91 5.12 11.64 -2.54
N ALA A 92 5.40 11.80 -1.24
CA ALA A 92 5.72 10.65 -0.39
C ALA A 92 4.57 9.63 -0.29
N PHE A 93 3.33 10.05 -0.57
CA PHE A 93 2.14 9.19 -0.59
C PHE A 93 1.75 8.71 -1.99
N LYS A 94 2.66 8.79 -2.97
CA LYS A 94 2.43 8.35 -4.35
C LYS A 94 2.32 6.83 -4.48
N CYS A 95 2.81 6.09 -3.49
CA CYS A 95 2.67 4.65 -3.42
C CYS A 95 2.35 4.20 -1.98
N ILE A 96 1.06 4.11 -1.68
CA ILE A 96 0.51 3.56 -0.44
C ILE A 96 -0.15 2.22 -0.78
N TYR A 97 0.57 1.12 -0.56
CA TYR A 97 0.14 -0.22 -1.02
C TYR A 97 -0.27 -0.24 -2.51
N GLY A 98 0.49 0.48 -3.35
CA GLY A 98 0.23 0.63 -4.78
C GLY A 98 -0.81 1.68 -5.16
N TRP A 99 -1.42 2.38 -4.19
CA TRP A 99 -2.31 3.50 -4.47
C TRP A 99 -1.58 4.84 -4.47
N ASP A 100 -1.92 5.66 -5.46
CA ASP A 100 -1.46 7.04 -5.58
C ASP A 100 -2.39 7.99 -4.79
N LEU A 101 -1.93 8.44 -3.63
CA LEU A 101 -2.71 9.17 -2.62
C LEU A 101 -2.03 10.50 -2.17
N CYS A 102 -1.42 11.23 -3.11
CA CYS A 102 -0.61 12.41 -2.80
C CYS A 102 -1.36 13.61 -2.18
N HIS A 103 -2.70 13.63 -2.16
CA HIS A 103 -3.47 14.72 -1.55
C HIS A 103 -3.58 14.55 -0.04
N CYS A 104 -3.03 15.49 0.73
CA CYS A 104 -2.93 15.43 2.18
C CYS A 104 -3.71 16.58 2.84
N ARG A 105 -4.22 16.34 4.05
CA ARG A 105 -4.68 17.37 4.99
C ARG A 105 -4.39 16.93 6.42
N ARG A 106 -4.03 17.87 7.30
CA ARG A 106 -3.85 17.57 8.73
C ARG A 106 -5.19 17.44 9.44
N VAL A 107 -5.26 16.49 10.37
CA VAL A 107 -6.44 16.22 11.19
C VAL A 107 -5.95 15.76 12.55
N ILE A 108 -6.30 16.48 13.61
CA ILE A 108 -6.06 16.01 14.98
C ILE A 108 -7.11 14.96 15.29
N TRP A 109 -6.71 13.70 15.45
CA TRP A 109 -7.63 12.64 15.85
C TRP A 109 -7.83 12.64 17.36
N ALA A 110 -9.10 12.51 17.78
CA ALA A 110 -9.47 12.39 19.18
C ALA A 110 -8.92 11.08 19.75
N GLU A 111 -8.02 11.19 20.72
CA GLU A 111 -7.43 10.03 21.39
C GLU A 111 -8.36 9.54 22.50
N ASN A 112 -8.50 8.22 22.65
CA ASN A 112 -9.31 7.58 23.68
C ASN A 112 -10.80 8.01 23.70
N TYR A 113 -11.35 8.45 22.57
CA TYR A 113 -12.77 8.78 22.46
C TYR A 113 -13.61 7.53 22.19
N GLU A 114 -14.59 7.28 23.06
CA GLU A 114 -15.54 6.18 22.91
C GLU A 114 -16.63 6.53 21.90
N LEU A 115 -16.59 5.89 20.72
CA LEU A 115 -17.51 6.17 19.62
C LEU A 115 -18.97 5.78 19.92
N GLY A 116 -19.18 4.79 20.79
CA GLY A 116 -20.51 4.27 21.11
C GLY A 116 -21.31 3.93 19.85
N GLY A 117 -22.57 4.38 19.77
CA GLY A 117 -23.45 4.14 18.63
C GLY A 117 -23.00 4.78 17.31
N LEU A 118 -22.02 5.68 17.33
CA LEU A 118 -21.46 6.27 16.11
C LEU A 118 -20.62 5.26 15.32
N ALA A 119 -19.98 4.29 15.99
CA ALA A 119 -19.14 3.28 15.35
C ALA A 119 -19.88 2.51 14.25
N SER A 120 -21.15 2.17 14.50
CA SER A 120 -21.99 1.37 13.62
C SER A 120 -22.94 2.18 12.74
N VAL A 121 -22.81 3.51 12.68
CA VAL A 121 -23.82 4.40 12.08
C VAL A 121 -24.06 4.16 10.58
N TYR A 122 -23.10 3.55 9.88
CA TYR A 122 -23.18 3.24 8.45
C TYR A 122 -23.33 1.74 8.13
N GLN A 123 -23.58 0.87 9.12
CA GLN A 123 -23.70 -0.59 8.89
C GLN A 123 -24.80 -0.94 7.88
N ASN A 124 -25.92 -0.21 7.90
CA ASN A 124 -27.03 -0.41 6.96
C ASN A 124 -27.01 0.55 5.76
N ALA A 125 -25.97 1.38 5.64
CA ALA A 125 -25.86 2.35 4.57
C ALA A 125 -25.33 1.69 3.29
N LYS A 126 -25.79 2.17 2.13
CA LYS A 126 -25.10 1.88 0.86
C LYS A 126 -23.67 2.41 0.94
N GLN A 127 -22.77 1.80 0.14
CA GLN A 127 -21.37 2.20 0.05
C GLN A 127 -21.24 3.72 -0.08
N LYS A 128 -20.55 4.33 0.87
CA LYS A 128 -20.30 5.77 0.90
C LYS A 128 -19.05 6.09 0.07
N PRO A 129 -18.98 7.26 -0.59
CA PRO A 129 -17.76 7.72 -1.25
C PRO A 129 -16.56 7.76 -0.29
N THR A 130 -15.34 7.75 -0.83
CA THR A 130 -14.10 7.87 -0.04
C THR A 130 -14.12 9.14 0.78
N PHE A 131 -14.45 10.28 0.17
CA PHE A 131 -14.52 11.57 0.85
C PHE A 131 -15.81 12.31 0.50
N THR A 132 -16.60 12.69 1.51
CA THR A 132 -17.82 13.48 1.31
C THR A 132 -18.24 14.22 2.57
N GLN A 133 -19.11 15.23 2.41
CA GLN A 133 -19.77 15.90 3.52
C GLN A 133 -20.88 15.00 4.08
N VAL A 134 -21.00 14.95 5.40
CA VAL A 134 -22.09 14.27 6.11
C VAL A 134 -23.25 15.25 6.29
N HIS A 135 -24.46 14.82 5.92
CA HIS A 135 -25.66 15.67 5.96
C HIS A 135 -26.75 15.13 6.91
N GLU A 136 -26.62 13.87 7.33
CA GLU A 136 -27.52 13.19 8.24
C GLU A 136 -27.50 13.86 9.62
N GLN A 137 -28.57 14.57 9.97
CA GLN A 137 -28.61 15.47 11.13
C GLN A 137 -28.37 14.77 12.47
N ASN A 138 -28.79 13.51 12.61
CA ASN A 138 -28.51 12.70 13.79
C ASN A 138 -27.00 12.48 13.96
N ILE A 139 -26.27 12.24 12.87
CA ILE A 139 -24.80 12.08 12.90
C ILE A 139 -24.13 13.42 13.16
N VAL A 140 -24.54 14.45 12.41
CA VAL A 140 -23.97 15.80 12.51
C VAL A 140 -24.07 16.32 13.94
N LYS A 141 -25.23 16.18 14.58
CA LYS A 141 -25.43 16.62 15.96
C LYS A 141 -24.50 15.90 16.94
N ILE A 142 -24.46 14.57 16.90
CA ILE A 142 -23.59 13.77 17.77
C ILE A 142 -22.13 14.22 17.65
N VAL A 143 -21.65 14.45 16.42
CA VAL A 143 -20.25 14.82 16.16
C VAL A 143 -19.96 16.27 16.55
N GLN A 144 -20.93 17.17 16.40
CA GLN A 144 -20.78 18.57 16.78
C GLN A 144 -20.80 18.77 18.30
N ASP A 145 -21.46 17.89 19.05
CA ASP A 145 -21.53 17.93 20.51
C ASP A 145 -20.26 17.38 21.20
N ILE A 146 -19.28 16.88 20.44
CA ILE A 146 -18.01 16.36 20.97
C ILE A 146 -17.14 17.51 21.46
N ASP A 147 -16.71 17.39 22.71
CA ASP A 147 -15.84 18.36 23.40
C ASP A 147 -14.58 18.69 22.58
N ASN A 148 -14.27 19.99 22.49
CA ASN A 148 -13.08 20.47 21.80
C ASN A 148 -11.78 20.04 22.48
N ALA A 149 -11.81 19.71 23.79
CA ALA A 149 -10.64 19.30 24.55
C ALA A 149 -9.91 18.08 23.93
N TYR A 150 -10.63 17.19 23.24
CA TYR A 150 -10.03 16.05 22.51
C TYR A 150 -9.11 16.46 21.36
N PHE A 151 -9.21 17.70 20.89
CA PHE A 151 -8.49 18.23 19.73
C PHE A 151 -7.51 19.35 20.10
N GLU A 152 -7.37 19.67 21.40
CA GLU A 152 -6.47 20.72 21.90
C GLU A 152 -5.06 20.18 22.12
N ARG A 153 -4.37 19.90 21.01
CA ARG A 153 -2.95 19.54 21.00
C ARG A 153 -2.30 19.90 19.67
N SER A 154 -0.98 19.94 19.62
CA SER A 154 -0.27 20.06 18.34
C SER A 154 -0.43 18.77 17.51
N PRO A 155 -0.55 18.89 16.18
CA PRO A 155 -0.50 17.72 15.30
C PRO A 155 0.83 16.98 15.43
N LYS A 156 0.80 15.64 15.33
CA LYS A 156 1.99 14.77 15.32
C LYS A 156 2.93 15.08 14.15
N GLU A 157 4.16 14.58 14.19
CA GLU A 157 5.11 14.77 13.08
C GLU A 157 4.64 14.05 11.82
N MET A 158 5.00 14.60 10.65
CA MET A 158 4.77 13.92 9.37
C MET A 158 5.76 12.76 9.20
N PRO A 159 5.46 11.75 8.37
CA PRO A 159 6.44 10.72 8.05
C PRO A 159 7.69 11.35 7.42
N GLU A 160 8.84 11.14 8.05
CA GLU A 160 10.13 11.59 7.53
C GLU A 160 10.84 10.41 6.86
N ILE A 161 10.66 10.29 5.55
CA ILE A 161 11.30 9.26 4.72
C ILE A 161 11.80 9.86 3.40
N ASP A 162 12.81 9.24 2.80
CA ASP A 162 13.17 9.54 1.41
C ASP A 162 12.28 8.72 0.48
N ALA A 163 11.13 9.29 0.12
CA ALA A 163 10.19 8.68 -0.82
C ALA A 163 10.48 9.04 -2.29
N SER A 164 11.63 9.65 -2.59
CA SER A 164 11.95 10.01 -3.98
C SER A 164 12.03 8.77 -4.87
N ILE A 165 11.58 8.92 -6.12
CA ILE A 165 11.61 7.84 -7.11
C ILE A 165 13.01 7.72 -7.70
N TYR A 166 13.50 6.49 -7.81
CA TYR A 166 14.74 6.22 -8.49
C TYR A 166 14.62 6.45 -10.00
N SER A 167 15.65 7.06 -10.58
CA SER A 167 15.99 6.83 -11.98
C SER A 167 16.79 5.53 -12.11
N ASP A 168 16.81 4.91 -13.30
CA ASP A 168 17.58 3.70 -13.56
C ASP A 168 19.06 3.83 -13.15
N GLU A 169 19.67 4.97 -13.49
CA GLU A 169 21.07 5.27 -13.13
C GLU A 169 21.28 5.29 -11.62
N LYS A 170 20.41 5.99 -10.88
CA LYS A 170 20.52 6.09 -9.42
C LYS A 170 20.25 4.73 -8.75
N LEU A 171 19.26 3.98 -9.24
CA LEU A 171 18.98 2.64 -8.73
C LEU A 171 20.18 1.70 -8.96
N GLY A 172 20.77 1.74 -10.16
CA GLY A 172 21.96 0.95 -10.46
C GLY A 172 23.14 1.28 -9.52
N VAL A 173 23.38 2.55 -9.22
CA VAL A 173 24.42 2.97 -8.26
C VAL A 173 24.14 2.44 -6.85
N GLU A 174 22.90 2.54 -6.36
CA GLU A 174 22.57 2.03 -5.02
C GLU A 174 22.63 0.49 -4.94
N LEU A 175 22.17 -0.22 -5.97
CA LEU A 175 22.32 -1.67 -6.05
C LEU A 175 23.80 -2.09 -6.10
N PHE A 176 24.64 -1.35 -6.83
CA PHE A 176 26.08 -1.60 -6.86
C PHE A 176 26.72 -1.41 -5.47
N ARG A 177 26.35 -0.34 -4.76
CA ARG A 177 26.79 -0.10 -3.38
C ARG A 177 26.32 -1.19 -2.42
N ALA A 178 25.14 -1.75 -2.65
CA ALA A 178 24.62 -2.88 -1.91
C ALA A 178 25.29 -4.22 -2.27
N GLY A 179 26.30 -4.22 -3.16
CA GLY A 179 27.11 -5.40 -3.50
C GLY A 179 26.61 -6.20 -4.69
N ILE A 180 25.62 -5.70 -5.44
CA ILE A 180 25.12 -6.38 -6.64
C ILE A 180 26.09 -6.18 -7.81
N SER A 181 26.44 -7.25 -8.52
CA SER A 181 27.33 -7.16 -9.68
C SER A 181 26.69 -6.37 -10.84
N ASN A 182 27.51 -5.64 -11.62
CA ASN A 182 27.03 -4.84 -12.76
C ASN A 182 26.19 -5.63 -13.77
N LYS A 183 26.54 -6.90 -14.01
CA LYS A 183 25.77 -7.76 -14.90
C LYS A 183 24.35 -7.97 -14.34
N ASN A 184 24.24 -8.36 -13.07
CA ASN A 184 22.95 -8.59 -12.43
C ASN A 184 22.15 -7.29 -12.32
N ILE A 185 22.80 -6.14 -12.10
CA ILE A 185 22.10 -4.85 -12.07
C ILE A 185 21.35 -4.59 -13.39
N ASN A 186 22.01 -4.80 -14.54
CA ASN A 186 21.36 -4.62 -15.83
C ASN A 186 20.16 -5.56 -16.01
N ASP A 187 20.31 -6.83 -15.62
CA ASP A 187 19.24 -7.83 -15.70
C ASP A 187 18.05 -7.45 -14.81
N ILE A 188 18.31 -6.94 -13.59
CA ILE A 188 17.27 -6.44 -12.66
C ILE A 188 16.53 -5.24 -13.25
N LEU A 189 17.26 -4.23 -13.77
CA LEU A 189 16.65 -3.03 -14.33
C LEU A 189 15.76 -3.37 -15.53
N VAL A 190 16.23 -4.25 -16.43
CA VAL A 190 15.43 -4.72 -17.57
C VAL A 190 14.16 -5.44 -17.10
N ALA A 191 14.27 -6.30 -16.08
CA ALA A 191 13.13 -7.05 -15.57
C ALA A 191 12.10 -6.14 -14.88
N LEU A 192 12.53 -5.15 -14.09
CA LEU A 192 11.67 -4.14 -13.48
C LEU A 192 10.94 -3.30 -14.54
N GLN A 193 11.64 -2.85 -15.58
CA GLN A 193 11.03 -2.11 -16.69
C GLN A 193 10.02 -2.96 -17.48
N GLN A 194 10.31 -4.25 -17.69
CA GLN A 194 9.36 -5.14 -18.35
C GLN A 194 8.09 -5.33 -17.52
N ALA A 195 8.24 -5.54 -16.20
CA ALA A 195 7.13 -5.65 -15.27
C ALA A 195 6.28 -4.38 -15.25
N GLU A 196 6.91 -3.20 -15.18
CA GLU A 196 6.24 -1.89 -15.24
C GLU A 196 5.39 -1.75 -16.51
N ARG A 197 5.98 -2.01 -17.68
CA ARG A 197 5.28 -1.87 -18.97
C ARG A 197 4.06 -2.79 -19.07
N LEU A 198 4.18 -4.02 -18.60
CA LEU A 198 3.08 -4.98 -18.61
C LEU A 198 1.96 -4.53 -17.66
N CYS A 199 2.30 -4.15 -16.43
CA CYS A 199 1.34 -3.61 -15.46
C CYS A 199 0.63 -2.35 -15.98
N ALA A 200 1.33 -1.48 -16.71
CA ALA A 200 0.75 -0.29 -17.32
C ALA A 200 -0.14 -0.63 -18.54
N TRP A 201 0.18 -1.68 -19.30
CA TRP A 201 -0.55 -2.08 -20.50
C TRP A 201 -1.85 -2.84 -20.20
N TYR A 202 -1.83 -3.73 -19.20
CA TYR A 202 -2.97 -4.61 -18.89
C TYR A 202 -4.32 -3.88 -18.68
N PRO A 203 -4.40 -2.75 -17.97
CA PRO A 203 -5.66 -2.01 -17.84
C PRO A 203 -6.28 -1.56 -19.18
N GLY A 204 -5.46 -1.37 -20.21
CA GLY A 204 -5.89 -0.93 -21.54
C GLY A 204 -6.18 -2.05 -22.54
N CYS A 205 -5.90 -3.31 -22.22
CA CYS A 205 -5.95 -4.41 -23.20
C CYS A 205 -7.32 -5.12 -23.32
N GLY A 206 -8.35 -4.62 -22.63
CA GLY A 206 -9.73 -5.10 -22.74
C GLY A 206 -10.08 -6.32 -21.86
N ARG A 207 -9.11 -6.88 -21.13
CA ARG A 207 -9.35 -7.87 -20.06
C ARG A 207 -8.30 -7.75 -18.96
N SER A 208 -8.64 -8.14 -17.75
CA SER A 208 -7.66 -8.29 -16.68
C SER A 208 -6.79 -9.54 -16.92
N PRO A 209 -5.49 -9.51 -16.57
CA PRO A 209 -4.67 -10.71 -16.57
C PRO A 209 -5.16 -11.71 -15.54
N SER A 210 -5.05 -13.00 -15.87
CA SER A 210 -5.18 -14.09 -14.92
C SER A 210 -3.97 -14.16 -13.98
N GLU A 211 -4.11 -14.85 -12.85
CA GLU A 211 -3.01 -15.13 -11.92
C GLU A 211 -1.84 -15.83 -12.62
N ASN A 212 -2.14 -16.80 -13.51
CA ASN A 212 -1.12 -17.48 -14.29
C ASN A 212 -0.35 -16.56 -15.24
N GLU A 213 -1.00 -15.53 -15.79
CA GLU A 213 -0.32 -14.51 -16.61
C GLU A 213 0.54 -13.57 -15.76
N ILE A 214 0.08 -13.23 -14.54
CA ILE A 214 0.91 -12.49 -13.58
C ILE A 214 2.17 -13.29 -13.25
N VAL A 215 2.02 -14.57 -12.92
CA VAL A 215 3.14 -15.45 -12.63
C VAL A 215 4.07 -15.56 -13.84
N SER A 216 3.54 -15.87 -15.02
CA SER A 216 4.38 -16.19 -16.18
C SER A 216 5.02 -14.97 -16.86
N HIS A 217 4.32 -13.83 -16.92
CA HIS A 217 4.78 -12.66 -17.67
C HIS A 217 5.47 -11.62 -16.80
N ILE A 218 5.22 -11.60 -15.48
CA ILE A 218 5.75 -10.59 -14.57
C ILE A 218 6.68 -11.23 -13.55
N ILE A 219 6.17 -12.17 -12.75
CA ILE A 219 6.93 -12.71 -11.61
C ILE A 219 8.11 -13.56 -12.08
N LEU A 220 7.90 -14.51 -13.00
CA LEU A 220 9.00 -15.33 -13.50
C LEU A 220 10.13 -14.48 -14.13
N PRO A 221 9.86 -13.57 -15.08
CA PRO A 221 10.92 -12.69 -15.61
C PRO A 221 11.59 -11.82 -14.54
N LEU A 222 10.84 -11.31 -13.56
CA LEU A 222 11.39 -10.53 -12.46
C LEU A 222 12.40 -11.34 -11.65
N PHE A 223 12.05 -12.56 -11.23
CA PHE A 223 12.93 -13.41 -10.44
C PHE A 223 14.12 -13.95 -11.23
N LEU A 224 13.96 -14.22 -12.53
CA LEU A 224 15.08 -14.53 -13.41
C LEU A 224 16.06 -13.34 -13.49
N GLY A 225 15.54 -12.11 -13.59
CA GLY A 225 16.33 -10.88 -13.54
C GLY A 225 17.06 -10.67 -12.21
N LEU A 226 16.44 -11.07 -11.09
CA LEU A 226 17.07 -11.10 -9.76
C LEU A 226 18.18 -12.16 -9.63
N GLY A 227 18.39 -13.00 -10.64
CA GLY A 227 19.47 -13.98 -10.72
C GLY A 227 19.07 -15.42 -10.39
N TRP A 228 17.78 -15.70 -10.14
CA TRP A 228 17.31 -17.07 -9.98
C TRP A 228 17.39 -17.82 -11.30
N SER A 229 17.72 -19.11 -11.26
CA SER A 229 17.70 -19.97 -12.44
C SER A 229 16.37 -20.70 -12.59
N HIS A 230 16.03 -21.09 -13.82
CA HIS A 230 14.86 -21.94 -14.10
C HIS A 230 14.86 -23.26 -13.31
N GLN A 231 16.03 -23.76 -12.89
CA GLN A 231 16.14 -24.99 -12.09
C GLN A 231 15.85 -24.75 -10.59
N GLN A 232 15.88 -23.50 -10.15
CA GLN A 232 15.62 -23.08 -8.78
C GLN A 232 14.20 -22.53 -8.59
N ILE A 233 13.40 -22.43 -9.65
CA ILE A 233 12.02 -21.94 -9.59
C ILE A 233 11.10 -23.06 -10.08
N ALA A 234 10.06 -23.38 -9.31
CA ALA A 234 9.00 -24.29 -9.75
C ALA A 234 7.65 -23.58 -9.66
N VAL A 235 6.91 -23.59 -10.77
CA VAL A 235 5.55 -23.06 -10.86
C VAL A 235 4.55 -24.17 -10.54
N GLU A 236 3.49 -23.83 -9.80
CA GLU A 236 2.44 -24.77 -9.34
C GLU A 236 2.99 -25.97 -8.53
N TRP A 237 4.13 -25.80 -7.85
CA TRP A 237 4.75 -26.87 -7.08
C TRP A 237 3.95 -27.18 -5.82
N ASN A 238 3.35 -28.39 -5.75
CA ASN A 238 2.47 -28.79 -4.65
C ASN A 238 1.34 -27.78 -4.35
N LYS A 239 0.78 -27.18 -5.42
CA LYS A 239 -0.27 -26.13 -5.35
C LYS A 239 0.19 -24.77 -4.82
N VAL A 240 1.49 -24.57 -4.64
CA VAL A 240 2.08 -23.23 -4.43
C VAL A 240 2.26 -22.59 -5.81
N ASP A 241 1.80 -21.35 -6.00
CA ASP A 241 1.90 -20.68 -7.30
C ASP A 241 3.33 -20.63 -7.81
N VAL A 242 4.27 -20.21 -6.94
CA VAL A 242 5.71 -20.31 -7.22
C VAL A 242 6.49 -20.71 -5.96
N ALA A 243 7.32 -21.73 -6.08
CA ALA A 243 8.27 -22.15 -5.05
C ALA A 243 9.71 -21.94 -5.52
N PHE A 244 10.57 -21.47 -4.62
CA PHE A 244 11.96 -21.17 -4.87
C PHE A 244 12.86 -22.09 -4.07
N PHE A 245 13.92 -22.59 -4.70
CA PHE A 245 14.80 -23.62 -4.16
C PHE A 245 16.25 -23.18 -4.19
N LYS A 246 16.96 -23.38 -3.08
CA LYS A 246 18.38 -23.06 -2.98
C LYS A 246 19.23 -23.80 -4.01
N LYS A 247 18.90 -25.06 -4.27
CA LYS A 247 19.58 -25.95 -5.21
C LYS A 247 18.62 -27.05 -5.68
N THR A 248 19.03 -27.78 -6.71
CA THR A 248 18.35 -29.01 -7.13
C THR A 248 18.68 -30.18 -6.19
N PRO A 249 17.80 -31.19 -6.06
CA PRO A 249 16.46 -31.27 -6.66
C PRO A 249 15.42 -30.37 -5.96
N THR A 250 14.31 -30.07 -6.65
CA THR A 250 13.21 -29.21 -6.17
C THR A 250 12.32 -29.96 -5.16
N ASN A 251 12.84 -30.14 -3.94
CA ASN A 251 12.17 -30.82 -2.83
C ASN A 251 11.95 -29.88 -1.63
N ALA A 252 11.18 -30.35 -0.64
CA ALA A 252 10.84 -29.57 0.55
C ALA A 252 12.07 -29.09 1.35
N GLU A 253 13.14 -29.89 1.40
CA GLU A 253 14.38 -29.54 2.11
C GLU A 253 15.12 -28.37 1.43
N ASN A 254 15.06 -28.28 0.10
CA ASN A 254 15.73 -27.21 -0.63
C ASN A 254 14.86 -25.96 -0.82
N CYS A 255 13.56 -26.01 -0.48
CA CYS A 255 12.65 -24.89 -0.62
C CYS A 255 12.96 -23.80 0.43
N VAL A 256 13.20 -22.58 -0.04
CA VAL A 256 13.63 -21.44 0.80
C VAL A 256 12.67 -20.26 0.77
N MET A 257 11.79 -20.21 -0.23
CA MET A 257 10.83 -19.13 -0.40
C MET A 257 9.62 -19.63 -1.19
N VAL A 258 8.45 -19.12 -0.84
CA VAL A 258 7.19 -19.39 -1.55
C VAL A 258 6.51 -18.09 -1.90
N LEU A 259 5.78 -18.06 -3.00
CA LEU A 259 5.04 -16.88 -3.47
C LEU A 259 3.61 -17.27 -3.81
N GLU A 260 2.67 -16.44 -3.35
CA GLU A 260 1.26 -16.47 -3.72
C GLU A 260 0.95 -15.24 -4.58
N ALA A 261 0.36 -15.47 -5.75
CA ALA A 261 -0.05 -14.43 -6.68
C ALA A 261 -1.57 -14.22 -6.63
N LYS A 262 -2.00 -12.99 -6.92
CA LYS A 262 -3.40 -12.62 -7.16
C LYS A 262 -3.52 -11.85 -8.46
N GLY A 263 -4.75 -11.69 -8.95
CA GLY A 263 -5.02 -10.88 -10.14
C GLY A 263 -4.59 -9.41 -9.97
N LEU A 264 -4.27 -8.74 -11.09
CA LEU A 264 -3.73 -7.38 -11.08
C LEU A 264 -4.59 -6.37 -10.30
N GLY A 265 -3.95 -5.64 -9.39
CA GLY A 265 -4.56 -4.58 -8.58
C GLY A 265 -5.53 -5.08 -7.49
N LYS A 266 -5.67 -6.39 -7.32
CA LYS A 266 -6.50 -6.98 -6.27
C LYS A 266 -5.85 -6.74 -4.90
N PRO A 267 -6.64 -6.37 -3.89
CA PRO A 267 -6.12 -6.26 -2.53
C PRO A 267 -5.56 -7.62 -2.06
N LEU A 268 -4.48 -7.56 -1.29
CA LEU A 268 -3.79 -8.74 -0.77
C LEU A 268 -4.17 -9.05 0.69
N SER A 269 -5.45 -8.85 1.04
CA SER A 269 -6.03 -9.20 2.36
C SER A 269 -5.97 -10.68 2.59
N ASP A 270 -5.53 -11.10 3.77
CA ASP A 270 -5.49 -12.51 4.20
C ASP A 270 -4.66 -13.41 3.27
N VAL A 271 -3.91 -12.81 2.32
CA VAL A 271 -3.06 -13.55 1.36
C VAL A 271 -1.86 -14.17 2.06
N LEU A 272 -1.60 -13.84 3.33
CA LEU A 272 -0.57 -14.51 4.09
C LEU A 272 -1.03 -15.88 4.64
N ASP A 273 -2.33 -16.10 4.83
CA ASP A 273 -2.84 -17.32 5.48
C ASP A 273 -2.69 -18.56 4.61
N GLN A 274 -2.95 -18.41 3.31
CA GLN A 274 -2.78 -19.47 2.31
C GLN A 274 -1.32 -19.95 2.19
N PRO A 275 -0.31 -19.10 1.94
CA PRO A 275 1.09 -19.51 1.92
C PRO A 275 1.61 -19.98 3.29
N LYS A 276 1.13 -19.44 4.41
CA LYS A 276 1.41 -20.01 5.75
C LYS A 276 0.95 -21.46 5.85
N SER A 277 -0.26 -21.75 5.38
CA SER A 277 -0.83 -23.10 5.35
C SER A 277 0.01 -24.04 4.48
N TYR A 278 0.51 -23.57 3.33
CA TYR A 278 1.44 -24.36 2.51
C TYR A 278 2.74 -24.69 3.24
N VAL A 279 3.39 -23.69 3.83
CA VAL A 279 4.65 -23.88 4.58
C VAL A 279 4.47 -24.91 5.70
N GLN A 280 3.36 -24.83 6.43
CA GLN A 280 3.06 -25.75 7.52
C GLN A 280 2.72 -27.17 7.02
N SER A 281 1.79 -27.30 6.07
CA SER A 281 1.31 -28.59 5.57
C SER A 281 2.38 -29.38 4.82
N LEU A 282 3.22 -28.69 4.06
CA LEU A 282 4.34 -29.29 3.32
C LEU A 282 5.62 -29.40 4.17
N LYS A 283 5.59 -28.96 5.43
CA LYS A 283 6.72 -29.00 6.39
C LYS A 283 7.99 -28.34 5.83
N LEU A 284 7.85 -27.16 5.23
CA LEU A 284 8.94 -26.42 4.59
C LEU A 284 9.81 -25.69 5.63
N ALA A 285 10.63 -26.44 6.37
CA ALA A 285 11.40 -25.93 7.50
C ALA A 285 12.40 -24.83 7.11
N ASN A 286 12.94 -24.88 5.89
CA ASN A 286 13.97 -23.94 5.41
C ASN A 286 13.40 -22.70 4.72
N VAL A 287 12.08 -22.57 4.63
CA VAL A 287 11.45 -21.36 4.08
C VAL A 287 11.68 -20.18 5.02
N LYS A 288 12.39 -19.18 4.50
CA LYS A 288 12.74 -17.91 5.16
C LYS A 288 11.78 -16.79 4.81
N HIS A 289 11.28 -16.79 3.57
CA HIS A 289 10.39 -15.75 3.07
C HIS A 289 9.08 -16.34 2.55
N ILE A 290 7.98 -15.67 2.87
CA ILE A 290 6.73 -15.76 2.12
C ILE A 290 6.59 -14.48 1.31
N LEU A 291 6.23 -14.60 0.05
CA LEU A 291 5.92 -13.48 -0.81
C LEU A 291 4.44 -13.46 -1.19
N THR A 292 3.89 -12.26 -1.30
CA THR A 292 2.56 -12.08 -1.90
C THR A 292 2.62 -10.98 -2.95
N THR A 293 1.85 -11.15 -4.04
CA THR A 293 1.89 -10.19 -5.14
C THR A 293 0.58 -10.12 -5.92
N ASP A 294 0.25 -8.93 -6.43
CA ASP A 294 -0.76 -8.72 -7.47
C ASP A 294 -0.12 -8.43 -8.85
N GLY A 295 1.17 -8.72 -9.00
CA GLY A 295 1.99 -8.37 -10.16
C GLY A 295 2.58 -6.96 -10.09
N GLU A 296 1.82 -5.97 -9.63
CA GLU A 296 2.31 -4.60 -9.49
C GLU A 296 3.11 -4.41 -8.19
N ASN A 297 2.56 -4.97 -7.12
CA ASN A 297 3.06 -4.91 -5.76
C ASN A 297 3.66 -6.25 -5.37
N LEU A 298 4.81 -6.25 -4.72
CA LEU A 298 5.42 -7.44 -4.15
C LEU A 298 5.74 -7.18 -2.67
N PHE A 299 5.16 -7.99 -1.80
CA PHE A 299 5.35 -7.92 -0.35
C PHE A 299 6.18 -9.11 0.10
N VAL A 300 7.15 -8.86 0.97
CA VAL A 300 8.02 -9.87 1.58
C VAL A 300 7.66 -9.99 3.05
N TYR A 301 7.47 -11.22 3.52
CA TYR A 301 7.22 -11.54 4.93
C TYR A 301 8.31 -12.48 5.43
N GLU A 302 8.78 -12.22 6.63
CA GLU A 302 9.83 -13.00 7.30
C GLU A 302 9.32 -13.62 8.61
N LYS A 303 10.07 -14.62 9.09
CA LYS A 303 9.85 -15.19 10.41
C LYS A 303 10.53 -14.36 11.50
N SER A 304 9.82 -14.17 12.60
CA SER A 304 10.40 -13.82 13.89
C SER A 304 10.29 -15.04 14.81
N GLY A 305 11.40 -15.76 14.97
CA GLY A 305 11.38 -17.07 15.64
C GLY A 305 10.55 -18.10 14.86
N ASN A 306 9.48 -18.61 15.49
CA ASN A 306 8.58 -19.60 14.88
C ASN A 306 7.32 -18.98 14.23
N GLU A 307 7.13 -17.67 14.36
CA GLU A 307 5.95 -16.98 13.86
C GLU A 307 6.29 -16.08 12.68
N TRP A 308 5.34 -15.92 11.76
CA TRP A 308 5.47 -14.99 10.65
C TRP A 308 5.05 -13.59 11.09
N ILE A 309 5.89 -12.61 10.78
CA ILE A 309 5.57 -11.20 11.02
C ILE A 309 4.34 -10.86 10.16
N SER A 310 3.34 -10.23 10.78
CA SER A 310 2.08 -9.88 10.11
C SER A 310 2.24 -8.75 9.10
N ASN A 311 3.15 -7.83 9.36
CA ASN A 311 3.49 -6.73 8.45
C ASN A 311 4.61 -7.17 7.48
N PRO A 312 4.56 -6.73 6.21
CA PRO A 312 5.66 -6.93 5.28
C PRO A 312 6.97 -6.33 5.80
N THR A 313 8.06 -7.09 5.71
CA THR A 313 9.43 -6.65 6.01
C THR A 313 10.16 -6.13 4.78
N GLY A 314 9.64 -6.42 3.58
CA GLY A 314 10.09 -5.87 2.31
C GLY A 314 8.91 -5.52 1.42
N TYR A 315 9.09 -4.53 0.56
CA TYR A 315 8.08 -4.07 -0.37
C TYR A 315 8.72 -3.42 -1.60
N LEU A 316 8.16 -3.73 -2.76
CA LEU A 316 8.39 -2.96 -3.98
C LEU A 316 7.10 -2.83 -4.78
N ASN A 317 6.97 -1.72 -5.50
CA ASN A 317 5.97 -1.53 -6.53
C ASN A 317 6.68 -1.28 -7.86
N VAL A 318 6.44 -2.13 -8.86
CA VAL A 318 7.20 -2.08 -10.13
C VAL A 318 6.87 -0.83 -10.96
N ARG A 319 5.73 -0.18 -10.72
CA ARG A 319 5.35 1.07 -11.39
C ARG A 319 5.91 2.31 -10.71
N THR A 320 6.20 2.22 -9.41
CA THR A 320 6.70 3.32 -8.59
C THR A 320 7.88 2.85 -7.77
N LEU A 321 9.07 2.95 -8.37
CA LEU A 321 10.36 2.60 -7.77
C LEU A 321 10.81 3.65 -6.74
N GLN A 322 9.99 3.86 -5.70
CA GLN A 322 10.34 4.75 -4.58
C GLN A 322 11.49 4.14 -3.78
N LYS A 323 12.36 5.02 -3.27
CA LYS A 323 13.43 4.63 -2.35
C LYS A 323 12.90 3.97 -1.09
N GLN A 324 12.04 4.67 -0.36
CA GLN A 324 11.37 4.19 0.84
C GLN A 324 9.85 4.33 0.68
N TYR A 325 9.12 3.52 1.43
CA TYR A 325 7.66 3.55 1.43
C TYR A 325 7.14 3.94 2.82
N VAL A 326 6.13 4.82 2.85
CA VAL A 326 5.48 5.20 4.11
C VAL A 326 4.78 4.00 4.72
N VAL A 327 4.07 3.25 3.87
CA VAL A 327 3.50 1.95 4.21
C VAL A 327 3.73 0.96 3.05
N PRO A 328 4.15 -0.29 3.32
CA PRO A 328 4.52 -0.82 4.63
C PRO A 328 5.72 -0.10 5.25
N LYS A 329 5.68 0.13 6.57
CA LYS A 329 6.71 0.89 7.28
C LYS A 329 8.05 0.16 7.22
N ASN A 330 9.14 0.92 7.27
CA ASN A 330 10.51 0.40 7.30
C ASN A 330 10.86 -0.48 6.09
N THR A 331 10.25 -0.23 4.93
CA THR A 331 10.58 -0.92 3.69
C THR A 331 11.24 0.01 2.68
N SER A 332 12.20 -0.53 1.93
CA SER A 332 12.90 0.17 0.85
C SER A 332 12.98 -0.74 -0.38
N LEU A 333 13.02 -0.13 -1.57
CA LEU A 333 13.16 -0.88 -2.81
C LEU A 333 14.47 -1.67 -2.86
N VAL A 334 15.59 -1.03 -2.51
CA VAL A 334 16.93 -1.63 -2.63
C VAL A 334 17.07 -2.80 -1.67
N ASP A 335 16.71 -2.64 -0.40
CA ASP A 335 16.82 -3.73 0.58
C ASP A 335 15.93 -4.91 0.19
N THR A 336 14.72 -4.62 -0.32
CA THR A 336 13.82 -5.67 -0.81
C THR A 336 14.43 -6.43 -1.98
N VAL A 337 14.97 -5.73 -3.00
CA VAL A 337 15.61 -6.36 -4.16
C VAL A 337 16.81 -7.21 -3.75
N VAL A 338 17.65 -6.72 -2.85
CA VAL A 338 18.83 -7.42 -2.35
C VAL A 338 18.44 -8.69 -1.58
N ASN A 339 17.46 -8.61 -0.69
CA ASN A 339 17.00 -9.73 0.13
C ASN A 339 16.34 -10.84 -0.71
N LEU A 340 15.87 -10.53 -1.91
CA LEU A 340 15.25 -11.51 -2.81
C LEU A 340 16.23 -12.21 -3.75
N GLN A 341 17.52 -11.89 -3.73
CA GLN A 341 18.50 -12.56 -4.58
C GLN A 341 18.83 -13.98 -4.08
N PRO A 342 19.15 -14.94 -4.97
CA PRO A 342 19.47 -16.31 -4.57
C PRO A 342 20.62 -16.43 -3.56
N SER A 343 21.56 -15.47 -3.56
CA SER A 343 22.68 -15.43 -2.61
C SER A 343 22.29 -14.99 -1.20
N ALA A 344 21.15 -14.32 -1.04
CA ALA A 344 20.64 -13.85 0.24
C ALA A 344 19.79 -14.90 0.97
N VAL A 345 19.20 -15.87 0.24
CA VAL A 345 18.20 -16.82 0.77
C VAL A 345 18.76 -18.20 1.14
#